data_AF-A0A7G5LT74-F1
#
_entry.id   AF-A0A7G5LT74-F1
#
_cell.length_a   1.000
_cell.length_b   1.000
_cell.length_c   1.000
_cell.angle_alpha   90.00
_cell.angle_beta   90.00
_cell.angle_gamma   90.00
#
_symmetry.space_group_name_H-M   'P 1'
#
loop_
_entity.id
_entity.type
_entity.pdbx_description
1 polymer ?
#
loop_
_entity_poly.entity_id
_entity_poly.type
_entity_poly.pdbx_seq_one_letter_code
_entity_poly.pdbx_strand_id
1 'polypeptide(L)'
;MSDNQMTVYGNLGTPVDYRESKGFGWAMFRVGSTPRFFDRQQGRWRDLETVWITVKASRTLAQNVAASLKTGDPVVVIGRLRSHTWEDKDTREQHQRDVLEATAVCHDLNRGTSTFTRNEPAAVQEQASSDGEAVAEFESSHTAPAPGARAEPVAV
;
A
#
# COMPACT_ATOMS: atom_id res chain seq x y z
N MET A 1 -0.11 -23.58 5.79
CA MET A 1 -0.74 -22.54 6.62
C MET A 1 -1.93 -22.02 5.85
N SER A 2 -3.16 -22.18 6.36
CA SER A 2 -4.37 -21.80 5.63
C SER A 2 -4.48 -20.28 5.53
N ASP A 3 -4.57 -19.74 4.32
CA ASP A 3 -4.74 -18.32 4.08
C ASP A 3 -6.19 -18.06 3.65
N ASN A 4 -6.98 -17.38 4.48
CA ASN A 4 -8.39 -17.08 4.20
C ASN A 4 -8.47 -15.89 3.26
N GLN A 5 -8.08 -16.09 2.00
CA GLN A 5 -8.11 -15.06 0.97
C GLN A 5 -9.55 -14.80 0.51
N MET A 6 -9.96 -13.53 0.55
CA MET A 6 -11.29 -13.08 0.12
C MET A 6 -11.13 -11.93 -0.89
N THR A 7 -11.98 -11.94 -1.92
CA THR A 7 -12.11 -10.84 -2.89
C THR A 7 -13.51 -10.27 -2.80
N VAL A 8 -13.62 -8.94 -2.70
CA VAL A 8 -14.89 -8.22 -2.53
C VAL A 8 -15.02 -7.17 -3.62
N TYR A 9 -16.13 -7.20 -4.33
CA TYR A 9 -16.53 -6.16 -5.28
C TYR A 9 -17.64 -5.33 -4.65
N GLY A 10 -17.57 -4.01 -4.72
CA GLY A 10 -18.60 -3.17 -4.12
C GLY A 10 -18.32 -1.68 -4.23
N ASN A 11 -18.98 -0.91 -3.37
CA ASN A 11 -18.79 0.53 -3.26
C ASN A 11 -18.34 0.89 -1.84
N LEU A 12 -17.48 1.91 -1.70
CA LEU A 12 -17.19 2.50 -0.40
C LEU A 12 -18.46 3.12 0.18
N GLY A 13 -18.93 2.63 1.33
CA GLY A 13 -20.10 3.18 2.02
C GLY A 13 -19.77 4.20 3.11
N THR A 14 -18.51 4.27 3.53
CA THR A 14 -18.05 5.25 4.52
C THR A 14 -16.84 6.02 3.97
N PRO A 15 -16.54 7.21 4.52
CA PRO A 15 -15.25 7.83 4.32
C PRO A 15 -14.11 6.92 4.81
N VAL A 16 -12.91 7.13 4.28
CA VAL A 16 -11.70 6.44 4.74
C VAL A 16 -11.21 7.10 6.03
N ASP A 17 -11.26 6.37 7.15
CA ASP A 17 -10.67 6.80 8.44
C ASP A 17 -9.19 6.40 8.46
N TYR A 18 -8.32 7.33 8.07
CA TYR A 18 -6.86 7.18 8.14
C TYR A 18 -6.31 7.67 9.47
N ARG A 19 -5.45 6.86 10.09
CA ARG A 19 -4.74 7.18 11.32
C ARG A 19 -3.32 6.69 11.25
N GLU A 20 -2.42 7.40 11.92
CA GLU A 20 -1.02 7.04 11.99
C GLU A 20 -0.49 7.28 13.40
N SER A 21 0.30 6.33 13.89
CA SER A 21 0.97 6.44 15.18
C SER A 21 2.30 5.72 15.15
N LYS A 22 3.37 6.37 15.65
CA LYS A 22 4.73 5.80 15.74
C LYS A 22 5.22 5.18 14.42
N GLY A 23 4.90 5.81 13.29
CA GLY A 23 5.28 5.34 11.95
C GLY A 23 4.47 4.15 11.42
N PHE A 24 3.39 3.76 12.09
CA PHE A 24 2.45 2.76 11.60
C PHE A 24 1.12 3.42 11.22
N GLY A 25 0.92 3.62 9.91
CA GLY A 25 -0.34 4.08 9.33
C GLY A 25 -1.33 2.93 9.13
N TRP A 26 -2.61 3.16 9.41
CA TRP A 26 -3.71 2.28 9.03
C TRP A 26 -4.93 3.09 8.56
N ALA A 27 -5.74 2.47 7.71
CA ALA A 27 -6.98 3.05 7.23
C ALA A 27 -8.12 2.05 7.40
N MET A 28 -9.29 2.53 7.80
CA MET A 28 -10.52 1.73 7.90
C MET A 28 -11.65 2.35 7.10
N PHE A 29 -12.40 1.50 6.40
CA PHE A 29 -13.61 1.89 5.67
C PHE A 29 -14.54 0.68 5.51
N ARG A 30 -15.80 0.90 5.14
CA ARG A 30 -16.75 -0.18 4.80
C ARG A 30 -17.01 -0.24 3.31
N VAL A 31 -17.08 -1.46 2.79
CA VAL A 31 -17.50 -1.76 1.42
C VAL A 31 -18.83 -2.47 1.45
N GLY A 32 -19.80 -1.92 0.72
CA GLY A 32 -21.09 -2.56 0.49
C GLY A 32 -21.04 -3.37 -0.80
N SER A 33 -21.28 -4.68 -0.72
CA SER A 33 -21.39 -5.57 -1.86
C SER A 33 -22.84 -6.00 -2.01
N THR A 34 -23.46 -5.69 -3.14
CA THR A 34 -24.85 -6.04 -3.44
C THR A 34 -24.88 -7.06 -4.56
N PRO A 35 -25.00 -8.37 -4.27
CA PRO A 35 -25.10 -9.39 -5.29
C PRO A 35 -26.38 -9.22 -6.10
N ARG A 36 -26.31 -9.42 -7.41
CA ARG A 36 -27.48 -9.47 -8.28
C ARG A 36 -27.69 -10.89 -8.79
N PHE A 37 -28.93 -11.37 -8.76
CA PHE A 37 -29.30 -12.67 -9.30
C PHE A 37 -30.39 -12.52 -10.36
N PHE A 38 -30.39 -13.41 -11.34
CA PHE A 38 -31.42 -13.43 -12.38
C PHE A 38 -32.62 -14.27 -11.91
N ASP A 39 -33.75 -13.60 -11.69
CA ASP A 39 -35.01 -14.26 -11.33
C ASP A 39 -35.66 -14.82 -12.59
N ARG A 40 -35.55 -16.15 -12.79
CA ARG A 40 -36.08 -16.83 -13.98
C ARG A 40 -37.60 -16.79 -14.09
N GLN A 41 -38.32 -16.64 -12.98
CA GLN A 41 -39.79 -16.56 -13.03
C GLN A 41 -40.24 -15.18 -13.49
N GLN A 42 -39.53 -14.13 -13.08
CA GLN A 42 -39.86 -12.75 -13.40
C GLN A 42 -39.10 -12.18 -14.60
N GLY A 43 -38.14 -12.95 -15.16
CA GLY A 43 -37.34 -12.57 -16.33
C GLY A 43 -36.46 -11.33 -16.11
N ARG A 44 -36.10 -11.01 -14.86
CA ARG A 44 -35.39 -9.78 -14.51
C ARG A 44 -34.27 -10.02 -13.50
N TRP A 45 -33.24 -9.17 -13.57
CA TRP A 45 -32.22 -9.09 -12.53
C TRP A 45 -32.80 -8.46 -11.27
N ARG A 46 -32.52 -9.06 -10.12
CA ARG A 46 -32.92 -8.57 -8.81
C ARG A 46 -31.70 -8.50 -7.91
N ASP A 47 -31.73 -7.51 -7.03
CA ASP A 47 -30.67 -7.28 -6.06
C ASP A 47 -30.99 -8.09 -4.79
N LEU A 48 -29.96 -8.71 -4.23
CA LEU A 48 -30.03 -9.37 -2.93
C LEU A 48 -29.67 -8.38 -1.82
N GLU A 49 -29.73 -8.86 -0.58
CA GLU A 49 -29.27 -8.09 0.58
C GLU A 49 -27.81 -7.66 0.40
N THR A 50 -27.55 -6.40 0.76
CA THR A 50 -26.21 -5.84 0.68
C THR A 50 -25.38 -6.32 1.86
N VAL A 51 -24.26 -6.98 1.56
CA VAL A 51 -23.30 -7.43 2.55
C VAL A 51 -22.29 -6.31 2.80
N TRP A 52 -22.12 -5.93 4.07
CA TRP A 52 -21.24 -4.84 4.48
C TRP A 52 -19.97 -5.37 5.16
N ILE A 53 -18.83 -5.19 4.50
CA ILE A 53 -17.54 -5.69 4.96
C ILE A 53 -16.68 -4.54 5.46
N THR A 54 -16.07 -4.72 6.63
CA THR A 54 -15.07 -3.77 7.13
C THR A 54 -13.73 -4.09 6.52
N VAL A 55 -13.06 -3.10 5.94
CA VAL A 55 -11.75 -3.25 5.34
C VAL A 55 -10.72 -2.48 6.16
N LYS A 56 -9.58 -3.10 6.41
CA LYS A 56 -8.41 -2.49 7.04
C LYS A 56 -7.23 -2.52 6.07
N ALA A 57 -6.71 -1.35 5.72
CA ALA A 57 -5.45 -1.20 5.01
C ALA A 57 -4.36 -0.77 5.99
N SER A 58 -3.11 -1.13 5.72
CA SER A 58 -1.95 -0.78 6.57
C SER A 58 -0.79 -0.22 5.78
N ARG A 59 0.12 0.49 6.46
CA ARG A 59 1.35 1.06 5.91
C ARG A 59 1.05 1.92 4.67
N THR A 60 1.84 1.79 3.62
CA THR A 60 1.70 2.52 2.35
C THR A 60 0.31 2.36 1.72
N LEU A 61 -0.31 1.18 1.84
CA LEU A 61 -1.66 0.98 1.29
C LEU A 61 -2.69 1.85 2.00
N ALA A 62 -2.55 2.06 3.31
CA ALA A 62 -3.45 2.93 4.07
C ALA A 62 -3.37 4.39 3.59
N GLN A 63 -2.15 4.90 3.40
CA GLN A 63 -1.91 6.26 2.89
C GLN A 63 -2.48 6.43 1.48
N ASN A 64 -2.16 5.48 0.58
CA ASN A 64 -2.61 5.53 -0.80
C ASN A 64 -4.14 5.45 -0.90
N VAL A 65 -4.78 4.57 -0.13
CA VAL A 65 -6.24 4.45 -0.09
C VAL A 65 -6.89 5.74 0.41
N ALA A 66 -6.36 6.34 1.48
CA ALA A 66 -6.86 7.60 2.00
C ALA A 66 -6.73 8.76 1.00
N ALA A 67 -5.66 8.78 0.21
CA ALA A 67 -5.45 9.79 -0.83
C ALA A 67 -6.29 9.53 -2.10
N SER A 68 -6.62 8.27 -2.39
CA SER A 68 -7.20 7.87 -3.69
C SER A 68 -8.71 7.67 -3.68
N LEU A 69 -9.28 7.22 -2.55
CA LEU A 69 -10.68 6.76 -2.49
C LEU A 69 -11.59 7.74 -1.76
N LYS A 70 -12.83 7.80 -2.23
CA LYS A 70 -13.94 8.56 -1.64
C LYS A 70 -15.16 7.67 -1.45
N THR A 71 -16.09 8.13 -0.62
CA THR A 71 -17.37 7.46 -0.44
C THR A 71 -18.12 7.39 -1.77
N GLY A 72 -18.67 6.22 -2.09
CA GLY A 72 -19.34 5.92 -3.34
C GLY A 72 -18.43 5.27 -4.39
N ASP A 73 -17.11 5.35 -4.26
CA ASP A 73 -16.19 4.83 -5.28
C ASP A 73 -16.37 3.32 -5.47
N PRO A 74 -16.44 2.84 -6.72
CA PRO A 74 -16.53 1.42 -7.02
C PRO A 74 -15.14 0.79 -6.87
N VAL A 75 -15.05 -0.27 -6.06
CA VAL A 75 -13.78 -0.88 -5.69
C VAL A 75 -13.79 -2.40 -5.74
N VAL A 76 -12.60 -2.94 -5.94
CA VAL A 76 -12.26 -4.35 -5.72
C VAL A 76 -11.24 -4.42 -4.59
N VAL A 77 -11.54 -5.18 -3.55
CA VAL A 77 -10.64 -5.39 -2.41
C VAL A 77 -10.24 -6.84 -2.36
N ILE A 78 -8.94 -7.10 -2.30
CA ILE A 78 -8.37 -8.43 -2.08
C ILE A 78 -7.67 -8.39 -0.74
N GLY A 79 -7.89 -9.42 0.08
CA GLY A 79 -7.29 -9.46 1.39
C GLY A 79 -7.53 -10.76 2.12
N ARG A 80 -7.24 -10.73 3.42
CA ARG A 80 -7.41 -11.85 4.33
C ARG A 80 -8.54 -11.54 5.31
N LEU A 81 -9.54 -12.41 5.39
CA LEU A 81 -10.60 -12.24 6.37
C LEU A 81 -10.10 -12.70 7.75
N ARG A 82 -10.17 -11.78 8.72
CA ARG A 82 -9.78 -12.01 10.12
C ARG A 82 -10.93 -11.62 11.03
N SER A 83 -11.19 -12.45 12.03
CA SER A 83 -12.08 -12.10 13.14
C SER A 83 -11.25 -11.45 14.25
N HIS A 84 -11.58 -10.22 14.61
CA HIS A 84 -10.97 -9.51 15.71
C HIS A 84 -11.91 -9.54 16.91
N THR A 85 -11.44 -10.06 18.03
CA THR A 85 -12.17 -10.06 19.30
C THR A 85 -11.61 -8.98 20.21
N TRP A 86 -12.47 -8.18 20.83
CA TRP A 86 -12.08 -7.21 21.85
C TRP A 86 -13.06 -7.27 23.02
N GLU A 87 -12.57 -6.94 24.21
CA GLU A 87 -13.39 -6.82 25.41
C GLU A 87 -13.80 -5.37 25.59
N ASP A 88 -15.08 -5.14 25.86
CA ASP A 88 -15.58 -3.83 26.27
C ASP A 88 -14.99 -3.47 27.64
N LYS A 89 -14.49 -2.23 27.77
CA LYS A 89 -13.79 -1.79 28.99
C LYS A 89 -14.72 -1.62 30.19
N ASP A 90 -16.00 -1.33 29.94
CA ASP A 90 -16.97 -1.02 30.98
C ASP A 90 -17.75 -2.28 31.39
N THR A 91 -18.16 -3.10 30.42
CA THR A 91 -19.03 -4.26 30.66
C THR A 91 -18.27 -5.60 30.74
N ARG A 92 -16.99 -5.63 30.32
CA ARG A 92 -16.20 -6.87 30.15
C ARG A 92 -16.80 -7.87 29.16
N GLU A 93 -17.72 -7.43 28.31
CA GLU A 93 -18.30 -8.28 27.27
C GLU A 93 -17.32 -8.47 26.12
N GLN A 94 -17.23 -9.69 25.60
CA GLN A 94 -16.43 -9.96 24.41
C GLN A 94 -17.24 -9.68 23.15
N HIS A 95 -16.72 -8.80 22.31
CA HIS A 95 -17.25 -8.50 20.99
C HIS A 95 -16.34 -9.06 19.92
N GLN A 96 -16.94 -9.54 18.83
CA GLN A 96 -16.22 -10.02 17.65
C GLN A 96 -16.62 -9.20 16.43
N ARG A 97 -15.66 -8.89 15.57
CA ARG A 97 -15.88 -8.25 14.28
C ARG A 97 -15.00 -8.87 13.23
N ASP A 98 -15.62 -9.19 12.10
CA ASP A 98 -14.90 -9.63 10.93
C ASP A 98 -14.36 -8.42 10.14
N VAL A 99 -13.07 -8.47 9.86
CA VAL A 99 -12.30 -7.43 9.19
C VAL A 99 -11.52 -8.07 8.06
N LEU A 100 -11.66 -7.51 6.86
CA LEU A 100 -10.84 -7.84 5.71
C LEU A 100 -9.54 -7.04 5.77
N GLU A 101 -8.44 -7.69 6.12
CA GLU A 101 -7.11 -7.09 6.04
C GLU A 101 -6.67 -7.06 4.57
N ALA A 102 -6.70 -5.88 3.97
CA ALA A 102 -6.46 -5.70 2.55
C ALA A 102 -4.98 -5.92 2.20
N THR A 103 -4.75 -6.76 1.19
CA THR A 103 -3.47 -6.88 0.49
C THR A 103 -3.43 -6.02 -0.76
N ALA A 104 -4.59 -5.79 -1.40
CA ALA A 104 -4.75 -4.86 -2.52
C ALA A 104 -6.13 -4.20 -2.49
N VAL A 105 -6.18 -2.94 -2.93
CA VAL A 105 -7.42 -2.18 -3.14
C VAL A 105 -7.33 -1.49 -4.49
N CYS A 106 -8.34 -1.68 -5.33
CA CYS A 106 -8.37 -1.20 -6.71
C CYS A 106 -9.67 -0.45 -6.98
N HIS A 107 -9.63 0.55 -7.86
CA HIS A 107 -10.85 1.06 -8.49
C HIS A 107 -11.40 0.03 -9.48
N ASP A 108 -12.71 -0.17 -9.50
CA ASP A 108 -13.38 -0.99 -10.51
C ASP A 108 -13.61 -0.16 -11.79
N LEU A 109 -12.73 -0.36 -12.76
CA LEU A 109 -12.72 0.39 -14.02
C LEU A 109 -13.86 -0.01 -14.98
N ASN A 110 -14.64 -1.05 -14.69
CA ASN A 110 -15.89 -1.28 -15.43
C ASN A 110 -16.92 -0.18 -15.16
N ARG A 111 -16.70 0.62 -14.10
CA ARG A 111 -17.61 1.65 -13.60
C ARG A 111 -17.02 3.06 -13.65
N GLY A 112 -15.84 3.22 -14.27
CA GLY A 112 -15.21 4.53 -14.42
C GLY A 112 -13.74 4.47 -14.83
N THR A 113 -13.09 5.63 -14.84
CA THR A 113 -11.66 5.78 -15.15
C THR A 113 -10.89 6.26 -13.93
N SER A 114 -9.60 5.93 -13.83
CA SER A 114 -8.72 6.38 -12.74
C SER A 114 -7.36 6.78 -13.29
N THR A 115 -6.66 7.71 -12.61
CA THR A 115 -5.30 8.14 -12.94
C THR A 115 -4.34 7.59 -11.90
N PHE A 116 -3.28 6.91 -12.34
CA PHE A 116 -2.27 6.36 -11.44
C PHE A 116 -1.06 7.28 -11.35
N THR A 117 -0.68 7.64 -10.12
CA THR A 117 0.59 8.32 -9.83
C THR A 117 1.45 7.37 -9.02
N ARG A 118 2.72 7.21 -9.40
CA ARG A 118 3.65 6.34 -8.69
C ARG A 118 4.19 7.09 -7.47
N ASN A 119 4.15 6.44 -6.31
CA ASN A 119 4.82 6.96 -5.11
C ASN A 119 6.31 7.10 -5.40
N GLU A 120 6.89 8.24 -5.02
CA GLU A 120 8.33 8.39 -5.08
C GLU A 120 8.98 7.36 -4.15
N PRO A 121 10.09 6.71 -4.58
CA PRO A 121 10.87 5.89 -3.68
C PRO A 121 11.21 6.70 -2.44
N ALA A 122 10.96 6.15 -1.25
CA ALA A 122 11.41 6.78 -0.02
C ALA A 122 12.93 6.98 -0.14
N ALA A 123 13.38 8.24 -0.14
CA ALA A 123 14.80 8.54 -0.13
C ALA A 123 15.40 7.82 1.08
N VAL A 124 16.31 6.90 0.83
CA VAL A 124 17.14 6.32 1.89
C VAL A 124 17.93 7.50 2.44
N GLN A 125 17.54 7.99 3.62
CA GLN A 125 18.41 8.90 4.36
C GLN A 125 19.59 8.05 4.82
N GLU A 126 20.63 8.07 4.00
CA GLU A 126 21.97 7.65 4.39
C GLU A 126 22.35 8.59 5.54
N GLN A 127 22.19 8.10 6.78
CA GLN A 127 22.74 8.76 7.94
C GLN A 127 24.25 8.80 7.73
N ALA A 128 24.75 9.92 7.21
CA ALA A 128 26.16 10.25 7.27
C ALA A 128 26.51 10.30 8.77
N SER A 129 27.05 9.19 9.28
CA SER A 129 27.80 9.16 10.52
C SER A 129 28.94 10.16 10.37
N SER A 130 28.82 11.31 11.03
CA SER A 130 29.81 12.38 11.03
C SER A 130 31.00 12.05 11.95
N ASP A 131 31.63 10.89 11.74
CA ASP A 131 32.89 10.50 12.37
C ASP A 131 33.84 9.99 11.28
N GLY A 132 34.40 10.93 10.53
CA GLY A 132 35.30 10.64 9.41
C GLY A 132 36.23 11.81 9.09
N GLU A 133 36.52 12.68 10.06
CA GLU A 133 37.57 13.70 9.93
C GLU A 133 38.79 13.23 10.73
N ALA A 134 39.47 12.24 10.17
CA ALA A 134 40.79 11.81 10.59
C ALA A 134 41.70 11.73 9.36
N VAL A 135 42.32 12.87 9.08
CA VAL A 135 43.71 13.01 8.63
C VAL A 135 44.07 12.36 7.29
N ALA A 136 43.74 13.10 6.23
CA ALA A 136 44.52 13.13 5.00
C ALA A 136 45.97 13.55 5.30
N GLU A 137 46.84 12.60 5.65
CA GLU A 137 48.28 12.88 5.87
C GLU A 137 49.23 11.75 5.43
N PHE A 138 48.76 10.77 4.62
CA PHE A 138 49.61 9.64 4.18
C PHE A 138 49.93 9.59 2.66
N GLU A 139 49.78 10.69 1.91
CA GLU A 139 50.14 10.71 0.47
C GLU A 139 51.11 11.83 0.09
N SER A 140 52.11 12.13 0.92
CA SER A 140 53.18 13.07 0.54
C SER A 140 54.60 12.61 0.88
N SER A 141 54.91 11.34 0.62
CA SER A 141 56.29 10.99 0.29
C SER A 141 56.27 9.88 -0.75
N HIS A 142 56.50 10.25 -2.01
CA HIS A 142 57.23 9.50 -3.05
C HIS A 142 57.24 10.40 -4.31
N THR A 143 58.20 11.31 -4.35
CA THR A 143 58.59 12.04 -5.57
C THR A 143 59.86 11.40 -6.13
N ALA A 144 59.82 11.01 -7.41
CA ALA A 144 60.87 11.23 -8.44
C ALA A 144 60.55 10.38 -9.71
N PRO A 145 61.10 10.68 -10.90
CA PRO A 145 60.70 11.74 -11.84
C PRO A 145 60.28 11.18 -13.23
N ALA A 146 59.77 12.04 -14.11
CA ALA A 146 59.57 11.79 -15.56
C ALA A 146 60.44 12.77 -16.39
N PRO A 147 60.57 12.71 -17.74
CA PRO A 147 60.07 11.75 -18.74
C PRO A 147 61.14 11.28 -19.78
N GLY A 148 60.85 10.21 -20.54
CA GLY A 148 61.68 9.74 -21.67
C GLY A 148 60.83 9.44 -22.92
N ALA A 149 61.19 10.08 -24.03
CA ALA A 149 60.44 10.18 -25.28
C ALA A 149 60.21 8.86 -26.03
N ARG A 150 59.06 8.73 -26.71
CA ARG A 150 58.82 7.79 -27.81
C ARG A 150 58.58 8.58 -29.10
N ALA A 151 59.42 8.32 -30.09
CA ALA A 151 59.25 8.76 -31.47
C ALA A 151 58.43 7.71 -32.25
N GLU A 152 57.52 8.17 -33.11
CA GLU A 152 56.72 7.36 -34.03
C GLU A 152 57.54 6.95 -35.27
N PRO A 153 57.22 5.81 -35.93
CA PRO A 153 57.84 5.46 -37.21
C PRO A 153 57.08 6.08 -38.40
N VAL A 154 57.85 6.62 -39.35
CA VAL A 154 57.40 7.13 -40.65
C VAL A 154 57.16 5.96 -41.62
N ALA A 155 56.03 5.98 -42.32
CA ALA A 155 55.78 5.20 -43.53
C ALA A 155 55.89 6.10 -44.78
N VAL A 156 56.62 5.62 -45.78
CA VAL A 156 56.53 5.99 -47.21
C VAL A 156 56.29 4.70 -47.98
#